data_AF-W7MQC9-F1
#
_entry.id   AF-W7MQC9-F1
#
_cell.length_a   1.000
_cell.length_b   1.000
_cell.length_c   1.000
_cell.angle_alpha   90.00
_cell.angle_beta   90.00
_cell.angle_gamma   90.00
#
_symmetry.space_group_name_H-M   'P 1'
#
loop_
_entity.id
_entity.type
_entity.pdbx_description
1 polymer ?
#
loop_
_entity_poly.entity_id
_entity_poly.type
_entity_poly.pdbx_seq_one_letter_code
_entity_poly.pdbx_strand_id
1 'polypeptide(L)'
;MEPTGATYVLTAAQFEQQITQHGGDIAWRRAQVDRVLASFEEAKGIMSIDGVRELHKYLESGKWIQHCTNVGQHPVYKRFAGTDGNGLKSLFYPHFFVIQAVFVMNGRETGSAIERMYQELSRHWLMDITPDVTFYPRLADPERERQLILGNIRGACVPSERQFNKRKEGKHKELSVHLEAAAKLSAEIQDEDEELEQELQEEIQNRRNTERSKQALQNRLEQRIDQLQDAQAQLQEISHKLVESRQHAKGLQNQLGQMQTFITQHQQISMQISQLETQRNNRSVMMQQCINTMARQSSSRLEGSSAATKRPAAESAHGEGSKRPRQN
;
A
#
# COMPACT_ATOMS: atom_id res chain seq x y z
N MET A 1 -1.42 14.20 -19.53
CA MET A 1 -2.66 13.78 -18.85
C MET A 1 -2.24 12.86 -17.73
N GLU A 2 -2.22 13.34 -16.50
CA GLU A 2 -1.93 12.46 -15.36
C GLU A 2 -3.13 11.56 -15.09
N PRO A 3 -2.92 10.24 -14.83
CA PRO A 3 -4.00 9.33 -14.52
C PRO A 3 -4.50 9.59 -13.09
N THR A 4 -5.70 10.17 -12.98
CA THR A 4 -6.46 10.45 -11.73
C THR A 4 -6.94 9.18 -11.00
N GLY A 5 -6.32 8.03 -11.26
CA GLY A 5 -6.87 6.70 -10.95
C GLY A 5 -6.89 6.32 -9.47
N ALA A 6 -6.17 7.04 -8.59
CA ALA A 6 -5.93 6.59 -7.22
C ALA A 6 -6.75 7.28 -6.12
N THR A 7 -7.33 8.47 -6.35
CA THR A 7 -7.82 9.30 -5.22
C THR A 7 -9.28 9.06 -4.83
N TYR A 8 -10.10 8.44 -5.69
CA TYR A 8 -11.53 8.23 -5.46
C TYR A 8 -11.92 6.80 -5.79
N VAL A 9 -11.76 5.89 -4.83
CA VAL A 9 -12.04 4.45 -4.98
C VAL A 9 -13.24 4.07 -4.13
N LEU A 10 -14.33 3.67 -4.79
CA LEU A 10 -15.50 3.09 -4.15
C LEU A 10 -15.60 1.61 -4.49
N THR A 11 -15.86 0.77 -3.49
CA THR A 11 -15.98 -0.69 -3.68
C THR A 11 -17.30 -1.20 -3.13
N ALA A 12 -17.85 -2.25 -3.74
CA ALA A 12 -19.11 -2.85 -3.28
C ALA A 12 -19.05 -3.28 -1.80
N ALA A 13 -17.88 -3.69 -1.32
CA ALA A 13 -17.63 -4.07 0.07
C ALA A 13 -17.93 -2.94 1.08
N GLN A 14 -17.71 -1.67 0.70
CA GLN A 14 -18.03 -0.51 1.57
C GLN A 14 -19.53 -0.37 1.83
N PHE A 15 -20.37 -0.96 0.98
CA PHE A 15 -21.82 -0.82 1.03
C PHE A 15 -22.55 -2.07 1.56
N GLU A 16 -21.83 -3.10 2.00
CA GLU A 16 -22.42 -4.37 2.46
C GLU A 16 -23.41 -4.18 3.61
N GLN A 17 -23.16 -3.22 4.51
CA GLN A 17 -24.08 -2.90 5.59
C GLN A 17 -25.41 -2.35 5.04
N GLN A 18 -25.37 -1.43 4.08
CA GLN A 18 -26.55 -0.81 3.48
C GLN A 18 -27.30 -1.82 2.58
N ILE A 19 -26.58 -2.73 1.92
CA ILE A 19 -27.16 -3.80 1.12
C ILE A 19 -27.94 -4.79 1.99
N THR A 20 -27.49 -5.05 3.22
CA THR A 20 -28.10 -6.06 4.11
C THR A 20 -29.17 -5.50 5.04
N GLN A 21 -29.04 -4.26 5.54
CA GLN A 21 -29.90 -3.73 6.61
C GLN A 21 -31.24 -3.14 6.14
N HIS A 22 -31.38 -2.70 4.89
CA HIS A 22 -32.52 -1.87 4.48
C HIS A 22 -33.82 -2.62 4.11
N GLY A 23 -33.93 -3.94 4.37
CA GLY A 23 -35.14 -4.76 4.09
C GLY A 23 -35.53 -4.90 2.59
N GLY A 24 -36.14 -6.00 2.17
CA GLY A 24 -36.44 -6.25 0.73
C GLY A 24 -35.31 -6.98 0.00
N ASP A 25 -35.32 -6.94 -1.34
CA ASP A 25 -34.45 -7.79 -2.17
C ASP A 25 -32.97 -7.36 -2.15
N ILE A 26 -32.14 -8.17 -1.49
CA ILE A 26 -30.69 -8.00 -1.35
C ILE A 26 -30.01 -8.10 -2.72
N ALA A 27 -30.43 -9.01 -3.60
CA ALA A 27 -29.83 -9.19 -4.91
C ALA A 27 -30.06 -7.95 -5.79
N TRP A 28 -31.26 -7.37 -5.71
CA TRP A 28 -31.58 -6.12 -6.38
C TRP A 28 -30.68 -4.97 -5.91
N ARG A 29 -30.47 -4.83 -4.59
CA ARG A 29 -29.59 -3.77 -4.04
C ARG A 29 -28.13 -3.97 -4.41
N ARG A 30 -27.65 -5.22 -4.41
CA ARG A 30 -26.28 -5.51 -4.86
C ARG A 30 -26.10 -5.12 -6.33
N ALA A 31 -27.05 -5.48 -7.20
CA ALA A 31 -27.04 -5.06 -8.60
C ALA A 31 -27.17 -3.53 -8.78
N GLN A 32 -27.91 -2.85 -7.89
CA GLN A 32 -27.97 -1.39 -7.86
C GLN A 32 -26.59 -0.79 -7.60
N VAL A 33 -25.86 -1.34 -6.63
CA VAL A 33 -24.51 -0.90 -6.27
C VAL A 33 -23.53 -1.14 -7.42
N ASP A 34 -23.54 -2.33 -8.01
CA ASP A 34 -22.65 -2.67 -9.12
C ASP A 34 -22.81 -1.72 -10.31
N ARG A 35 -24.05 -1.33 -10.66
CA ARG A 35 -24.33 -0.39 -11.75
C ARG A 35 -23.84 1.02 -11.46
N VAL A 36 -24.07 1.51 -10.24
CA VAL A 36 -23.63 2.86 -9.82
C VAL A 36 -22.11 2.94 -9.78
N LEU A 37 -21.44 1.90 -9.30
CA LEU A 37 -19.97 1.82 -9.31
C LEU A 37 -19.41 1.76 -10.73
N ALA A 38 -20.00 0.95 -11.62
CA ALA A 38 -19.59 0.90 -13.02
C ALA A 38 -19.72 2.27 -13.71
N SER A 39 -20.85 2.96 -13.51
CA SER A 39 -21.05 4.31 -14.05
C SER A 39 -20.12 5.35 -13.42
N PHE A 40 -19.70 5.15 -12.16
CA PHE A 40 -18.76 6.05 -11.49
C PHE A 40 -17.35 5.93 -12.07
N GLU A 41 -16.92 4.72 -12.42
CA GLU A 41 -15.66 4.48 -13.13
C GLU A 41 -15.65 5.14 -14.51
N GLU A 42 -16.77 5.11 -15.25
CA GLU A 42 -16.90 5.85 -16.51
C GLU A 42 -16.85 7.37 -16.29
N ALA A 43 -17.59 7.88 -15.29
CA ALA A 43 -17.63 9.29 -14.96
C ALA A 43 -16.24 9.85 -14.61
N LYS A 44 -15.40 9.07 -13.91
CA LYS A 44 -14.00 9.43 -13.60
C LYS A 44 -13.15 9.74 -14.84
N GLY A 45 -13.41 9.08 -15.96
CA GLY A 45 -12.70 9.31 -17.22
C GLY A 45 -13.13 10.60 -17.94
N ILE A 46 -14.30 11.14 -17.59
CA ILE A 46 -14.96 12.21 -18.34
C ILE A 46 -15.06 13.51 -17.54
N MET A 47 -15.54 13.46 -16.30
CA MET A 47 -15.83 14.62 -15.46
C MET A 47 -14.55 15.30 -14.93
N SER A 48 -14.65 16.55 -14.49
CA SER A 48 -13.56 17.23 -13.79
C SER A 48 -13.28 16.64 -12.40
N ILE A 49 -12.10 16.93 -11.86
CA ILE A 49 -11.66 16.44 -10.54
C ILE A 49 -12.64 16.88 -9.43
N ASP A 50 -13.14 18.12 -9.49
CA ASP A 50 -14.08 18.63 -8.49
C ASP A 50 -15.46 17.98 -8.64
N GLY A 51 -15.89 17.69 -9.87
CA GLY A 51 -17.12 16.92 -10.11
C GLY A 51 -17.04 15.49 -9.61
N VAL A 52 -15.93 14.80 -9.86
CA VAL A 52 -15.68 13.46 -9.33
C VAL A 52 -15.65 13.48 -7.80
N ARG A 53 -15.07 14.52 -7.18
CA ARG A 53 -15.03 14.67 -5.72
C ARG A 53 -16.41 14.81 -5.09
N GLU A 54 -17.25 15.69 -5.62
CA GLU A 54 -18.61 15.88 -5.10
C GLU A 54 -19.48 14.63 -5.32
N LEU A 55 -19.33 13.97 -6.48
CA LEU A 55 -20.01 12.71 -6.75
C LEU A 55 -19.56 11.61 -5.78
N HIS A 56 -18.26 11.45 -5.57
CA HIS A 56 -17.69 10.51 -4.61
C HIS A 56 -18.26 10.73 -3.20
N LYS A 57 -18.24 11.98 -2.71
CA LYS A 57 -18.75 12.36 -1.38
C LYS A 57 -20.22 11.98 -1.20
N TYR A 58 -21.05 12.16 -2.22
CA TYR A 58 -22.44 11.74 -2.16
C TYR A 58 -22.59 10.22 -2.17
N LEU A 59 -21.87 9.52 -3.06
CA LEU A 59 -21.97 8.07 -3.22
C LEU A 59 -21.49 7.33 -1.97
N GLU A 60 -20.42 7.79 -1.34
CA GLU A 60 -19.87 7.24 -0.08
C GLU A 60 -20.91 7.21 1.05
N SER A 61 -21.88 8.12 1.05
CA SER A 61 -22.93 8.14 2.07
C SER A 61 -23.82 6.88 2.09
N GLY A 62 -23.90 6.14 0.98
CA GLY A 62 -24.74 4.95 0.82
C GLY A 62 -26.26 5.20 0.95
N LYS A 63 -26.70 6.44 1.19
CA LYS A 63 -28.12 6.80 1.42
C LYS A 63 -29.03 6.54 0.23
N TRP A 64 -28.43 6.41 -0.95
CA TRP A 64 -29.12 6.14 -2.21
C TRP A 64 -29.45 4.65 -2.42
N ILE A 65 -28.86 3.75 -1.61
CA ILE A 65 -29.08 2.30 -1.70
C ILE A 65 -30.41 1.95 -1.02
N GLN A 66 -31.47 1.80 -1.80
CA GLN A 66 -32.79 1.45 -1.30
C GLN A 66 -33.55 0.58 -2.29
N HIS A 67 -34.22 -0.45 -1.78
CA HIS A 67 -35.09 -1.28 -2.59
C HIS A 67 -36.32 -0.48 -3.03
N CYS A 68 -36.58 -0.44 -4.34
CA CYS A 68 -37.80 0.16 -4.89
C CYS A 68 -38.23 -0.55 -6.18
N THR A 69 -39.54 -0.61 -6.40
CA THR A 69 -40.12 -1.30 -7.57
C THR A 69 -40.20 -0.42 -8.82
N ASN A 70 -40.18 0.91 -8.66
CA ASN A 70 -40.20 1.87 -9.76
C ASN A 70 -39.39 3.14 -9.42
N VAL A 71 -39.02 3.90 -10.46
CA VAL A 71 -38.23 5.14 -10.34
C VAL A 71 -38.92 6.16 -9.43
N GLY A 72 -40.24 6.33 -9.56
CA GLY A 72 -41.02 7.30 -8.79
C GLY A 72 -41.02 7.06 -7.29
N GLN A 73 -40.81 5.81 -6.85
CA GLN A 73 -40.71 5.47 -5.44
C GLN A 73 -39.30 5.62 -4.87
N HIS A 74 -38.28 5.73 -5.72
CA HIS A 74 -36.90 5.87 -5.27
C HIS A 74 -36.72 7.20 -4.50
N PRO A 75 -36.18 7.19 -3.26
CA PRO A 75 -36.07 8.40 -2.42
C PRO A 75 -35.28 9.52 -3.10
N VAL A 76 -34.22 9.16 -3.82
CA VAL A 76 -33.39 10.09 -4.60
C VAL A 76 -34.21 10.76 -5.70
N TYR A 77 -35.05 10.01 -6.42
CA TYR A 77 -35.95 10.59 -7.41
C TYR A 77 -37.00 11.49 -6.77
N LYS A 78 -37.56 11.09 -5.62
CA LYS A 78 -38.54 11.92 -4.90
C LYS A 78 -37.95 13.27 -4.51
N ARG A 79 -36.70 13.29 -4.02
CA ARG A 79 -35.96 14.54 -3.74
C ARG A 79 -35.68 15.34 -5.00
N PHE A 80 -35.30 14.67 -6.09
CA PHE A 80 -35.08 15.34 -7.37
C PHE A 80 -36.36 15.99 -7.91
N ALA A 81 -37.50 15.32 -7.77
CA ALA A 81 -38.79 15.78 -8.26
C ALA A 81 -39.55 16.69 -7.28
N GLY A 82 -39.08 16.84 -6.03
CA GLY A 82 -39.78 17.57 -4.97
C GLY A 82 -41.03 16.86 -4.45
N THR A 83 -41.11 15.53 -4.59
CA THR A 83 -42.25 14.68 -4.20
C THR A 83 -41.98 13.87 -2.92
N ASP A 84 -40.95 14.23 -2.16
CA ASP A 84 -40.55 13.58 -0.91
C ASP A 84 -41.38 14.02 0.32
N GLY A 85 -42.39 14.88 0.11
CA GLY A 85 -43.25 15.44 1.15
C GLY A 85 -42.83 16.83 1.62
N ASN A 86 -41.57 17.23 1.40
CA ASN A 86 -41.07 18.55 1.78
C ASN A 86 -41.29 19.61 0.68
N GLY A 87 -41.68 19.20 -0.53
CA GLY A 87 -41.94 20.09 -1.67
C GLY A 87 -40.69 20.76 -2.27
N LEU A 88 -39.52 20.54 -1.68
CA LEU A 88 -38.26 21.13 -2.12
C LEU A 88 -37.62 20.26 -3.19
N LYS A 89 -37.60 20.79 -4.42
CA LYS A 89 -36.96 20.16 -5.56
C LYS A 89 -35.45 20.37 -5.50
N SER A 90 -34.67 19.29 -5.54
CA SER A 90 -33.21 19.35 -5.59
C SER A 90 -32.69 18.91 -6.96
N LEU A 91 -32.24 19.86 -7.78
CA LEU A 91 -31.59 19.61 -9.07
C LEU A 91 -30.11 19.24 -8.92
N PHE A 92 -29.81 18.45 -7.89
CA PHE A 92 -28.46 18.04 -7.54
C PHE A 92 -28.00 16.91 -8.46
N TYR A 93 -26.87 17.12 -9.14
CA TYR A 93 -26.42 16.18 -10.16
C TYR A 93 -26.17 14.75 -9.64
N PRO A 94 -25.57 14.51 -8.46
CA PRO A 94 -25.44 13.16 -7.91
C PRO A 94 -26.77 12.41 -7.72
N HIS A 95 -27.88 13.12 -7.50
CA HIS A 95 -29.20 12.49 -7.48
C HIS A 95 -29.60 11.97 -8.87
N PHE A 96 -29.41 12.80 -9.90
CA PHE A 96 -29.65 12.41 -11.29
C PHE A 96 -28.76 11.22 -11.69
N PHE A 97 -27.47 11.29 -11.36
CA PHE A 97 -26.48 10.25 -11.67
C PHE A 97 -26.90 8.88 -11.16
N VAL A 98 -27.34 8.78 -9.89
CA VAL A 98 -27.80 7.50 -9.32
C VAL A 98 -29.00 6.96 -10.10
N ILE A 99 -29.99 7.80 -10.42
CA ILE A 99 -31.18 7.34 -11.14
C ILE A 99 -30.83 6.88 -12.57
N GLN A 100 -29.96 7.62 -13.27
CA GLN A 100 -29.44 7.23 -14.58
C GLN A 100 -28.75 5.86 -14.50
N ALA A 101 -27.82 5.68 -13.56
CA ALA A 101 -27.06 4.44 -13.42
C ALA A 101 -27.94 3.23 -13.07
N VAL A 102 -28.97 3.41 -12.24
CA VAL A 102 -29.81 2.30 -11.78
C VAL A 102 -30.86 1.89 -12.82
N PHE A 103 -31.49 2.86 -13.50
CA PHE A 103 -32.69 2.62 -14.30
C PHE A 103 -32.53 2.83 -15.80
N VAL A 104 -31.58 3.64 -16.26
CA VAL A 104 -31.40 3.95 -17.70
C VAL A 104 -30.41 2.99 -18.36
N MET A 105 -29.34 2.63 -17.65
CA MET A 105 -28.19 1.84 -18.14
C MET A 105 -28.48 0.37 -18.58
N ASN A 106 -29.74 -0.05 -18.74
CA ASN A 106 -30.09 -1.44 -19.12
C ASN A 106 -31.30 -1.58 -20.05
N GLY A 107 -31.66 -0.53 -20.82
CA GLY A 107 -32.72 -0.64 -21.83
C GLY A 107 -34.11 -0.99 -21.28
N ARG A 108 -34.37 -0.73 -19.99
CA ARG A 108 -35.74 -0.78 -19.46
C ARG A 108 -36.49 0.42 -20.00
N GLU A 109 -37.77 0.21 -20.33
CA GLU A 109 -38.69 1.26 -20.79
C GLU A 109 -38.49 2.53 -19.97
N THR A 110 -38.08 3.59 -20.66
CA THR A 110 -37.88 4.92 -20.09
C THR A 110 -39.25 5.44 -19.64
N GLY A 111 -39.66 5.09 -18.43
CA GLY A 111 -40.95 5.53 -17.90
C GLY A 111 -41.00 7.05 -17.85
N SER A 112 -42.21 7.63 -17.90
CA SER A 112 -42.42 9.09 -17.90
C SER A 112 -41.71 9.85 -16.76
N ALA A 113 -41.37 9.15 -15.68
CA ALA A 113 -40.58 9.68 -14.57
C ALA A 113 -39.14 10.06 -14.99
N ILE A 114 -38.49 9.20 -15.78
CA ILE A 114 -37.15 9.43 -16.30
C ILE A 114 -37.17 10.54 -17.34
N GLU A 115 -38.12 10.52 -18.28
CA GLU A 115 -38.25 11.59 -19.29
C GLU A 115 -38.39 12.98 -18.65
N ARG A 116 -39.23 13.11 -17.61
CA ARG A 116 -39.35 14.36 -16.84
C ARG A 116 -38.03 14.76 -16.18
N MET A 117 -37.27 13.80 -15.67
CA MET A 117 -35.97 14.06 -15.04
C MET A 117 -34.99 14.67 -16.05
N TYR A 118 -34.91 14.10 -17.25
CA TYR A 118 -34.07 14.59 -18.34
C TYR A 118 -34.55 15.95 -18.86
N GLN A 119 -35.85 16.17 -19.02
CA GLN A 119 -36.40 17.47 -19.43
C GLN A 119 -36.10 18.57 -18.41
N GLU A 120 -36.24 18.27 -17.12
CA GLU A 120 -35.99 19.24 -16.05
C GLU A 120 -34.50 19.57 -15.92
N LEU A 121 -33.62 18.57 -16.07
CA LEU A 121 -32.17 18.83 -16.08
C LEU A 121 -31.76 19.58 -17.36
N SER A 122 -32.33 19.24 -18.51
CA SER A 122 -32.09 19.92 -19.79
C SER A 122 -32.48 21.40 -19.72
N ARG A 123 -33.65 21.71 -19.14
CA ARG A 123 -34.10 23.09 -18.88
C ARG A 123 -33.18 23.81 -17.90
N HIS A 124 -32.78 23.14 -16.83
CA HIS A 124 -31.90 23.73 -15.83
C HIS A 124 -30.51 24.06 -16.39
N TRP A 125 -30.01 23.21 -17.27
CA TRP A 125 -28.65 23.31 -17.83
C TRP A 125 -28.62 24.07 -19.15
N LEU A 126 -29.79 24.35 -19.74
CA LEU A 126 -29.94 24.90 -21.09
C LEU A 126 -29.20 24.04 -22.13
N MET A 127 -29.28 22.72 -21.96
CA MET A 127 -28.65 21.71 -22.82
C MET A 127 -29.65 20.61 -23.16
N ASP A 128 -29.61 20.07 -24.37
CA ASP A 128 -30.44 18.92 -24.73
C ASP A 128 -29.80 17.63 -24.22
N ILE A 129 -30.34 17.10 -23.11
CA ILE A 129 -29.89 15.85 -22.51
C ILE A 129 -30.91 14.77 -22.87
N THR A 130 -30.48 13.74 -23.59
CA THR A 130 -31.34 12.61 -23.98
C THR A 130 -31.07 11.38 -23.12
N PRO A 131 -32.09 10.56 -22.83
CA PRO A 131 -31.94 9.33 -22.05
C PRO A 131 -31.15 8.23 -22.79
N ASP A 132 -30.98 8.35 -24.11
CA ASP A 132 -30.25 7.38 -24.93
C ASP A 132 -28.73 7.42 -24.72
N VAL A 133 -28.21 8.52 -24.16
CA VAL A 133 -26.78 8.73 -23.92
C VAL A 133 -26.56 8.99 -22.43
N THR A 134 -25.64 8.26 -21.83
CA THR A 134 -25.21 8.50 -20.45
C THR A 134 -24.62 9.90 -20.35
N PHE A 135 -25.21 10.69 -19.46
CA PHE A 135 -24.80 12.06 -19.29
C PHE A 135 -23.80 12.21 -18.15
N TYR A 136 -22.65 12.84 -18.46
CA TYR A 136 -21.60 13.19 -17.52
C TYR A 136 -21.18 14.66 -17.77
N PRO A 137 -21.39 15.60 -16.82
CA PRO A 137 -21.05 17.00 -17.00
C PRO A 137 -19.56 17.17 -17.23
N ARG A 138 -19.22 17.90 -18.28
CA ARG A 138 -17.90 18.49 -18.45
C ARG A 138 -18.04 19.81 -19.19
N LEU A 139 -17.78 20.92 -18.51
CA LEU A 139 -17.75 22.25 -19.12
C LEU A 139 -16.34 22.82 -19.13
N ALA A 140 -16.08 23.75 -20.06
CA ALA A 140 -14.83 24.49 -20.10
C ALA A 140 -14.68 25.49 -18.93
N ASP A 141 -15.80 25.95 -18.38
CA ASP A 141 -15.86 26.85 -17.23
C ASP A 141 -16.06 26.05 -15.93
N PRO A 142 -15.06 26.00 -15.04
CA PRO A 142 -15.11 25.20 -13.81
C PRO A 142 -16.12 25.72 -12.78
N GLU A 143 -16.42 27.03 -12.79
CA GLU A 143 -17.40 27.62 -11.88
C GLU A 143 -18.82 27.19 -12.27
N ARG A 144 -19.13 27.26 -13.57
CA ARG A 144 -20.40 26.75 -14.10
C ARG A 144 -20.54 25.26 -13.88
N GLU A 145 -19.49 24.47 -14.14
CA GLU A 145 -19.50 23.04 -13.87
C GLU A 145 -19.84 22.75 -12.40
N ARG A 146 -19.20 23.46 -11.46
CA ARG A 146 -19.47 23.31 -10.02
C ARG A 146 -20.91 23.66 -9.66
N GLN A 147 -21.45 24.76 -10.19
CA GLN A 147 -22.84 25.15 -9.95
C GLN A 147 -23.83 24.10 -10.47
N LEU A 148 -23.53 23.47 -11.61
CA LEU A 148 -24.36 22.39 -12.16
C LEU A 148 -24.30 21.12 -11.31
N ILE A 149 -23.11 20.78 -10.79
CA ILE A 149 -22.92 19.61 -9.93
C ILE A 149 -23.67 19.78 -8.61
N LEU A 150 -23.55 20.96 -8.00
CA LEU A 150 -24.20 21.30 -6.73
C LEU A 150 -25.70 21.60 -6.87
N GLY A 151 -26.16 21.93 -8.08
CA GLY A 151 -27.54 22.30 -8.37
C GLY A 151 -28.01 23.51 -7.55
N ASN A 152 -29.30 23.52 -7.24
CA ASN A 152 -29.96 24.58 -6.45
C ASN A 152 -29.85 24.38 -4.92
N ILE A 153 -28.89 23.60 -4.42
CA ILE A 153 -28.73 23.34 -2.98
C ILE A 153 -28.22 24.58 -2.23
N ARG A 154 -27.61 25.55 -2.92
CA ARG A 154 -27.35 26.90 -2.37
C ARG A 154 -28.43 27.85 -2.85
N GLY A 155 -29.23 28.33 -1.90
CA GLY A 155 -30.44 29.10 -2.16
C GLY A 155 -30.22 30.33 -3.04
N ALA A 156 -31.01 30.39 -4.11
CA ALA A 156 -31.59 31.63 -4.62
C ALA A 156 -33.00 31.25 -5.09
N CYS A 157 -33.95 31.39 -4.17
CA CYS A 157 -35.36 31.41 -4.52
C CYS A 157 -35.56 32.69 -5.35
N VAL A 158 -35.75 32.58 -6.65
CA VAL A 158 -36.22 33.70 -7.47
C VAL A 158 -37.75 33.68 -7.37
N PRO A 159 -38.39 34.64 -6.68
CA PRO A 159 -39.84 34.73 -6.71
C PRO A 159 -40.23 35.26 -8.09
N SER A 160 -41.08 34.49 -8.78
CA SER A 160 -41.72 34.88 -10.02
C SER A 160 -42.61 36.11 -9.80
N GLU A 161 -42.21 37.26 -10.33
CA GLU A 161 -43.03 38.48 -10.40
C GLU A 161 -44.29 38.26 -11.23
N ARG A 162 -45.43 37.99 -10.58
CA ARG A 162 -46.74 38.30 -11.17
C ARG A 162 -47.71 38.79 -10.11
N GLN A 163 -48.27 39.96 -10.43
CA GLN A 163 -49.45 40.61 -9.83
C GLN A 163 -49.16 41.39 -8.55
N PHE A 164 -49.25 42.71 -8.60
CA PHE A 164 -50.44 43.42 -8.12
C PHE A 164 -50.35 44.91 -8.49
N ASN A 165 -51.30 45.37 -9.30
CA ASN A 165 -51.52 46.78 -9.57
C ASN A 165 -52.99 47.07 -9.23
N LYS A 166 -53.22 48.01 -8.31
CA LYS A 166 -54.43 48.84 -8.06
C LYS A 166 -54.82 48.92 -6.58
N ARG A 167 -54.49 50.05 -5.94
CA ARG A 167 -55.41 51.16 -5.60
C ARG A 167 -54.73 52.07 -4.57
N LYS A 168 -54.49 53.31 -4.98
CA LYS A 168 -54.10 54.41 -4.10
C LYS A 168 -55.40 55.03 -3.60
N GLU A 169 -55.62 55.08 -2.28
CA GLU A 169 -56.39 56.12 -1.56
C GLU A 169 -56.44 55.78 -0.06
N GLY A 170 -55.34 56.10 0.63
CA GLY A 170 -55.19 55.99 2.10
C GLY A 170 -53.89 56.62 2.63
N LYS A 171 -53.19 57.38 1.77
CA LYS A 171 -51.73 57.43 1.78
C LYS A 171 -51.08 58.17 2.95
N HIS A 172 -51.71 59.16 3.58
CA HIS A 172 -50.96 60.01 4.52
C HIS A 172 -50.84 59.51 5.96
N LYS A 173 -51.72 58.59 6.41
CA LYS A 173 -51.61 57.98 7.75
C LYS A 173 -50.88 56.63 7.72
N GLU A 174 -51.09 55.82 6.68
CA GLU A 174 -50.33 54.59 6.46
C GLU A 174 -48.86 54.87 6.12
N LEU A 175 -48.54 55.91 5.32
CA LEU A 175 -47.13 56.25 5.03
C LEU A 175 -46.34 56.57 6.30
N SER A 176 -46.93 57.20 7.30
CA SER A 176 -46.23 57.52 8.56
C SER A 176 -45.92 56.27 9.37
N VAL A 177 -46.88 55.34 9.47
CA VAL A 177 -46.70 54.06 10.17
C VAL A 177 -45.71 53.17 9.41
N HIS A 178 -45.76 53.17 8.06
CA HIS A 178 -44.80 52.46 7.24
C HIS A 178 -43.41 53.08 7.25
N LEU A 179 -43.26 54.41 7.40
CA LEU A 179 -41.94 55.05 7.52
C LEU A 179 -41.28 54.73 8.86
N GLU A 180 -42.06 54.71 9.94
CA GLU A 180 -41.57 54.35 11.28
C GLU A 180 -41.25 52.85 11.38
N ALA A 181 -42.08 51.99 10.78
CA ALA A 181 -41.78 50.56 10.63
C ALA A 181 -40.55 50.32 9.72
N ALA A 182 -40.41 51.08 8.63
CA ALA A 182 -39.24 51.00 7.76
C ALA A 182 -37.97 51.51 8.45
N ALA A 183 -38.05 52.56 9.28
CA ALA A 183 -36.91 53.04 10.06
C ALA A 183 -36.48 52.03 11.13
N LYS A 184 -37.43 51.35 11.80
CA LYS A 184 -37.13 50.23 12.71
C LYS A 184 -36.49 49.05 11.97
N LEU A 185 -37.07 48.63 10.85
CA LEU A 185 -36.48 47.58 10.01
C LEU A 185 -35.10 47.97 9.50
N SER A 186 -34.86 49.24 9.17
CA SER A 186 -33.55 49.70 8.69
C SER A 186 -32.49 49.65 9.79
N ALA A 187 -32.85 49.96 11.04
CA ALA A 187 -31.94 49.83 12.18
C ALA A 187 -31.67 48.36 12.52
N GLU A 188 -32.70 47.52 12.47
CA GLU A 188 -32.57 46.07 12.71
C GLU A 188 -31.76 45.37 11.61
N ILE A 189 -31.88 45.81 10.35
CA ILE A 189 -31.03 45.36 9.24
C ILE A 189 -29.57 45.81 9.42
N GLN A 190 -29.32 47.02 9.95
CA GLN A 190 -27.96 47.50 10.20
C GLN A 190 -27.27 46.74 11.34
N ASP A 191 -27.99 46.45 12.42
CA ASP A 191 -27.47 45.63 13.53
C ASP A 191 -27.20 44.19 13.07
N GLU A 192 -28.09 43.59 12.26
CA GLU A 192 -27.85 42.26 11.68
C GLU A 192 -26.67 42.24 10.68
N ASP A 193 -26.46 43.30 9.89
CA ASP A 193 -25.31 43.40 8.97
C ASP A 193 -23.98 43.49 9.74
N GLU A 194 -23.93 44.24 10.85
CA GLU A 194 -22.74 44.33 11.71
C GLU A 194 -22.43 42.99 12.40
N GLU A 195 -23.45 42.25 12.84
CA GLU A 195 -23.28 40.91 13.44
C GLU A 195 -22.81 39.89 12.40
N LEU A 196 -23.38 39.92 11.19
CA LEU A 196 -22.95 39.09 10.05
C LEU A 196 -21.51 39.39 9.61
N GLU A 197 -21.10 40.66 9.62
CA GLU A 197 -19.71 41.04 9.30
C GLU A 197 -18.72 40.52 10.35
N GLN A 198 -19.08 40.55 11.64
CA GLN A 198 -18.26 39.97 12.71
C GLN A 198 -18.14 38.45 12.58
N GLU A 199 -19.26 37.75 12.33
CA GLU A 199 -19.27 36.29 12.15
C GLU A 199 -18.44 35.88 10.92
N LEU A 200 -18.52 36.64 9.82
CA LEU A 200 -17.71 36.42 8.63
C LEU A 200 -16.21 36.62 8.91
N GLN A 201 -15.82 37.64 9.69
CA GLN A 201 -14.43 37.85 10.07
C GLN A 201 -13.91 36.71 10.96
N GLU A 202 -14.72 36.21 11.89
CA GLU A 202 -14.35 35.09 12.77
C GLU A 202 -14.21 33.78 11.97
N GLU A 203 -15.12 33.50 11.03
CA GLU A 203 -15.06 32.39 10.08
C GLU A 203 -13.76 32.44 9.25
N ILE A 204 -13.39 33.62 8.73
CA ILE A 204 -12.15 33.81 7.95
C ILE A 204 -10.91 33.53 8.83
N GLN A 205 -10.92 34.00 10.07
CA GLN A 205 -9.81 33.80 10.99
C GLN A 205 -9.69 32.32 11.40
N ASN A 206 -10.82 31.65 11.65
CA ASN A 206 -10.88 30.22 11.90
C ASN A 206 -10.35 29.43 10.71
N ARG A 207 -10.73 29.77 9.48
CA ARG A 207 -10.15 29.16 8.27
C ARG A 207 -8.64 29.32 8.19
N ARG A 208 -8.12 30.53 8.43
CA ARG A 208 -6.66 30.77 8.44
C ARG A 208 -5.94 29.93 9.49
N ASN A 209 -6.53 29.79 10.68
CA ASN A 209 -5.96 28.96 11.75
C ASN A 209 -5.98 27.47 11.38
N THR A 210 -7.07 26.98 10.77
CA THR A 210 -7.15 25.59 10.29
C THR A 210 -6.15 25.31 9.17
N GLU A 211 -5.94 26.24 8.24
CA GLU A 211 -4.97 26.06 7.16
C GLU A 211 -3.53 26.04 7.71
N ARG A 212 -3.20 26.91 8.68
CA ARG A 212 -1.91 26.86 9.38
C ARG A 212 -1.68 25.54 10.08
N SER A 213 -2.71 25.00 10.75
CA SER A 213 -2.64 23.69 11.42
C SER A 213 -2.39 22.56 10.42
N LYS A 214 -3.12 22.57 9.30
CA LYS A 214 -2.95 21.61 8.21
C LYS A 214 -1.54 21.69 7.61
N GLN A 215 -1.00 22.88 7.42
CA GLN A 215 0.35 23.06 6.89
C GLN A 215 1.42 22.61 7.88
N ALA A 216 1.22 22.83 9.18
CA ALA A 216 2.10 22.27 10.22
C ALA A 216 2.09 20.74 10.22
N LEU A 217 0.93 20.11 10.00
CA LEU A 217 0.82 18.66 9.85
C LEU A 217 1.51 18.15 8.57
N GLN A 218 1.37 18.87 7.45
CA GLN A 218 2.08 18.54 6.21
C GLN A 218 3.60 18.60 6.40
N ASN A 219 4.13 19.67 6.97
CA ASN A 219 5.57 19.79 7.25
C ASN A 219 6.06 18.66 8.17
N ARG A 220 5.24 18.25 9.15
CA ARG A 220 5.56 17.13 10.05
C ARG A 220 5.54 15.78 9.32
N LEU A 221 4.63 15.58 8.38
CA LEU A 221 4.59 14.38 7.54
C LEU A 221 5.82 14.30 6.64
N GLU A 222 6.19 15.41 6.01
CA GLU A 222 7.38 15.49 5.15
C GLU A 222 8.65 15.17 5.95
N GLN A 223 8.81 15.76 7.13
CA GLN A 223 9.92 15.43 8.03
C GLN A 223 9.95 13.95 8.45
N ARG A 224 8.78 13.30 8.60
CA ARG A 224 8.70 11.85 8.88
C ARG A 224 9.09 11.01 7.67
N ILE A 225 8.76 11.45 6.46
CA ILE A 225 9.16 10.77 5.23
C ILE A 225 10.69 10.82 5.10
N ASP A 226 11.30 11.97 5.32
CA ASP A 226 12.77 12.12 5.28
C ASP A 226 13.45 11.20 6.31
N GLN A 227 12.93 11.18 7.54
CA GLN A 227 13.43 10.27 8.59
C GLN A 227 13.32 8.79 8.21
N LEU A 228 12.22 8.40 7.54
CA LEU A 228 12.05 7.03 7.08
C LEU A 228 13.01 6.68 5.94
N GLN A 229 13.27 7.61 5.03
CA GLN A 229 14.25 7.43 3.96
C GLN A 229 15.68 7.27 4.52
N ASP A 230 16.06 8.10 5.50
CA ASP A 230 17.35 7.99 6.17
C ASP A 230 17.50 6.66 6.91
N ALA A 231 16.47 6.25 7.66
CA ALA A 231 16.46 4.96 8.35
C ALA A 231 16.54 3.78 7.36
N GLN A 232 15.86 3.89 6.21
CA GLN A 232 15.92 2.87 5.16
C GLN A 232 17.32 2.78 4.54
N ALA A 233 17.98 3.91 4.28
CA ALA A 233 19.37 3.93 3.79
C ALA A 233 20.33 3.27 4.80
N GLN A 234 20.20 3.57 6.09
CA GLN A 234 21.00 2.95 7.14
C GLN A 234 20.77 1.43 7.21
N LEU A 235 19.51 0.97 7.09
CA LEU A 235 19.20 -0.46 7.07
C LEU A 235 19.82 -1.18 5.87
N GLN A 236 19.83 -0.55 4.69
CA GLN A 236 20.49 -1.10 3.51
C GLN A 236 22.00 -1.22 3.71
N GLU A 237 22.63 -0.21 4.29
CA GLU A 237 24.07 -0.24 4.61
C GLU A 237 24.42 -1.35 5.60
N ILE A 238 23.63 -1.49 6.68
CA ILE A 238 23.81 -2.55 7.68
C ILE A 238 23.62 -3.93 7.04
N SER A 239 22.60 -4.09 6.20
CA SER A 239 22.34 -5.33 5.47
C SER A 239 23.53 -5.73 4.58
N HIS A 240 24.11 -4.77 3.86
CA HIS A 240 25.31 -4.99 3.05
C HIS A 240 26.49 -5.47 3.91
N LYS A 241 26.79 -4.75 5.00
CA LYS A 241 27.85 -5.12 5.95
C LYS A 241 27.64 -6.51 6.56
N LEU A 242 26.39 -6.89 6.83
CA LEU A 242 26.05 -8.22 7.33
C LEU A 242 26.35 -9.32 6.30
N VAL A 243 26.03 -9.07 5.02
CA VAL A 243 26.34 -10.01 3.93
C VAL A 243 27.85 -10.20 3.79
N GLU A 244 28.63 -9.12 3.80
CA GLU A 244 30.10 -9.19 3.76
C GLU A 244 30.66 -9.97 4.96
N SER A 245 30.18 -9.67 6.17
CA SER A 245 30.59 -10.39 7.39
C SER A 245 30.28 -11.88 7.30
N ARG A 246 29.10 -12.24 6.76
CA ARG A 246 28.71 -13.65 6.57
C ARG A 246 29.59 -14.35 5.55
N GLN A 247 29.97 -13.69 4.46
CA GLN A 247 30.91 -14.24 3.48
C GLN A 247 32.29 -14.47 4.11
N HIS A 248 32.79 -13.51 4.90
CA HIS A 248 34.04 -13.63 5.62
C HIS A 248 34.02 -14.80 6.61
N ALA A 249 32.95 -14.95 7.40
CA ALA A 249 32.78 -16.06 8.33
C ALA A 249 32.77 -17.42 7.63
N LYS A 250 32.12 -17.51 6.46
CA LYS A 250 32.15 -18.73 5.63
C LYS A 250 33.56 -19.05 5.13
N GLY A 251 34.34 -18.02 4.78
CA GLY A 251 35.76 -18.17 4.43
C GLY A 251 36.57 -18.79 5.58
N LEU A 252 36.42 -18.27 6.80
CA LEU A 252 37.06 -18.82 7.99
C LEU A 252 36.63 -20.25 8.30
N GLN A 253 35.34 -20.57 8.13
CA GLN A 253 34.83 -21.92 8.33
C GLN A 253 35.46 -22.92 7.35
N ASN A 254 35.62 -22.53 6.08
CA ASN A 254 36.30 -23.36 5.08
C ASN A 254 37.77 -23.60 5.44
N GLN A 255 38.48 -22.56 5.90
CA GLN A 255 39.87 -22.69 6.37
C GLN A 255 39.97 -23.66 7.57
N LEU A 256 39.03 -23.57 8.51
CA LEU A 256 38.98 -24.48 9.66
C LEU A 256 38.76 -25.93 9.22
N GLY A 257 37.87 -26.16 8.25
CA GLY A 257 37.66 -27.48 7.65
C GLY A 257 38.90 -28.05 6.95
N GLN A 258 39.66 -27.20 6.23
CA GLN A 258 40.94 -27.60 5.64
C GLN A 258 41.96 -27.99 6.71
N MET A 259 42.10 -27.18 7.76
CA MET A 259 43.01 -27.46 8.87
C MET A 259 42.65 -28.77 9.59
N GLN A 260 41.36 -29.03 9.82
CA GLN A 260 40.90 -30.27 10.42
C GLN A 260 41.22 -31.50 9.55
N THR A 261 41.17 -31.35 8.23
CA THR A 261 41.61 -32.39 7.29
C THR A 261 43.11 -32.66 7.44
N PHE A 262 43.94 -31.63 7.50
CA PHE A 262 45.39 -31.79 7.74
C PHE A 262 45.69 -32.46 9.08
N ILE A 263 44.99 -32.07 10.16
CA ILE A 263 45.14 -32.70 11.48
C ILE A 263 44.83 -34.20 11.40
N THR A 264 43.74 -34.57 10.72
CA THR A 264 43.32 -35.96 10.55
C THR A 264 44.37 -36.76 9.77
N GLN A 265 44.91 -36.19 8.69
CA GLN A 265 46.00 -36.82 7.92
C GLN A 265 47.26 -36.99 8.78
N HIS A 266 47.64 -35.99 9.57
CA HIS A 266 48.80 -36.07 10.46
C HIS A 266 48.62 -37.15 11.53
N GLN A 267 47.42 -37.29 12.09
CA GLN A 267 47.09 -38.36 13.04
C GLN A 267 47.26 -39.75 12.40
N GLN A 268 46.79 -39.93 11.15
CA GLN A 268 46.96 -41.17 10.41
C GLN A 268 48.44 -41.50 10.17
N ILE A 269 49.24 -40.53 9.74
CA ILE A 269 50.69 -40.69 9.57
C ILE A 269 51.36 -41.07 10.89
N SER A 270 51.00 -40.40 11.98
CA SER A 270 51.54 -40.69 13.31
C SER A 270 51.26 -42.14 13.74
N MET A 271 50.06 -42.63 13.45
CA MET A 271 49.69 -44.03 13.71
C MET A 271 50.51 -45.01 12.86
N GLN A 272 50.74 -44.71 11.58
CA GLN A 272 51.60 -45.53 10.71
C GLN A 272 53.06 -45.56 11.20
N ILE A 273 53.60 -44.43 11.66
CA ILE A 273 54.95 -44.36 12.24
C ILE A 273 55.05 -45.27 13.47
N SER A 274 54.08 -45.21 14.39
CA SER A 274 54.06 -46.08 15.58
C SER A 274 54.02 -47.58 15.23
N GLN A 275 53.27 -47.96 14.18
CA GLN A 275 53.25 -49.33 13.68
C GLN A 275 54.62 -49.76 13.12
N LEU A 276 55.27 -48.89 12.33
CA LEU A 276 56.60 -49.15 11.79
C LEU A 276 57.67 -49.27 12.90
N GLU A 277 57.59 -48.45 13.95
CA GLU A 277 58.47 -48.54 15.12
C GLU A 277 58.30 -49.87 15.85
N THR A 278 57.05 -50.32 16.03
CA THR A 278 56.76 -51.63 16.63
C THR A 278 57.35 -52.76 15.79
N GLN A 279 57.18 -52.73 14.46
CA GLN A 279 57.78 -53.70 13.55
C GLN A 279 59.32 -53.69 13.62
N ARG A 280 59.92 -52.50 13.64
CA ARG A 280 61.38 -52.32 13.76
C ARG A 280 61.90 -52.91 15.07
N ASN A 281 61.23 -52.65 16.19
CA ASN A 281 61.61 -53.18 17.50
C ASN A 281 61.54 -54.71 17.51
N ASN A 282 60.46 -55.30 16.96
CA ASN A 282 60.34 -56.75 16.83
C ASN A 282 61.46 -57.36 15.97
N ARG A 283 61.80 -56.73 14.83
CA ARG A 283 62.93 -57.15 13.99
C ARG A 283 64.28 -57.05 14.73
N SER A 284 64.48 -55.98 15.49
CA SER A 284 65.68 -55.78 16.31
C SER A 284 65.83 -56.89 17.37
N VAL A 285 64.74 -57.22 18.07
CA VAL A 285 64.72 -58.32 19.04
C VAL A 285 65.04 -59.66 18.38
N MET A 286 64.41 -59.97 17.23
CA MET A 286 64.72 -61.20 16.48
C MET A 286 66.18 -61.25 16.03
N MET A 287 66.74 -60.13 15.55
CA MET A 287 68.15 -60.05 15.17
C MET A 287 69.07 -60.31 16.37
N GLN A 288 68.77 -59.71 17.53
CA GLN A 288 69.54 -59.95 18.76
C GLN A 288 69.47 -61.41 19.21
N GLN A 289 68.30 -62.05 19.12
CA GLN A 289 68.13 -63.47 19.42
C GLN A 289 68.97 -64.36 18.48
N CYS A 290 69.00 -64.03 17.18
CA CYS A 290 69.83 -64.72 16.19
C CYS A 290 71.32 -64.59 16.52
N ILE A 291 71.79 -63.36 16.79
CA ILE A 291 73.17 -63.09 17.21
C ILE A 291 73.55 -63.90 18.46
N ASN A 292 72.70 -63.88 19.49
CA ASN A 292 72.94 -64.62 20.73
C ASN A 292 73.00 -66.14 20.49
N THR A 293 72.16 -66.66 19.59
CA THR A 293 72.14 -68.09 19.24
C THR A 293 73.41 -68.48 18.49
N MET A 294 73.83 -67.69 17.50
CA MET A 294 75.09 -67.90 16.80
C MET A 294 76.29 -67.82 17.74
N ALA A 295 76.31 -66.86 18.67
CA ALA A 295 77.36 -66.75 19.68
C ALA A 295 77.43 -68.01 20.57
N ARG A 296 76.29 -68.51 21.06
CA ARG A 296 76.22 -69.77 21.84
C ARG A 296 76.72 -70.97 21.04
N GLN A 297 76.29 -71.11 19.79
CA GLN A 297 76.77 -72.20 18.92
C GLN A 297 78.29 -72.12 18.70
N SER A 298 78.82 -70.91 18.51
CA SER A 298 80.26 -70.66 18.34
C SER A 298 81.05 -71.01 19.61
N SER A 299 80.56 -70.61 20.79
CA SER A 299 81.15 -71.00 22.08
C SER A 299 81.08 -72.50 22.32
N SER A 300 79.97 -73.16 22.00
CA SER A 300 79.85 -74.62 22.14
C SER A 300 80.78 -75.40 21.20
N ARG A 301 81.07 -74.87 20.00
CA ARG A 301 82.08 -75.44 19.09
C ARG A 301 83.50 -75.27 19.61
N LEU A 302 83.79 -74.20 20.35
CA LEU A 302 85.08 -73.99 21.00
C LEU A 302 85.26 -74.88 22.24
N GLU A 303 84.20 -75.10 23.02
CA GLU A 303 84.23 -76.07 24.15
C GLU A 303 84.34 -77.52 23.67
N GLY A 304 83.66 -77.88 22.57
CA GLY A 304 83.81 -79.17 21.89
C GLY A 304 85.15 -79.37 21.17
N SER A 305 85.95 -78.31 21.00
CA SER A 305 87.30 -78.36 20.40
C SER A 305 88.42 -78.27 21.44
N SER A 306 88.11 -78.34 22.75
CA SER A 306 89.14 -78.34 23.81
C SER A 306 89.84 -79.70 24.01
N ALA A 307 89.54 -80.71 23.19
CA ALA A 307 90.24 -81.99 23.13
C ALA A 307 90.95 -82.20 21.77
N ALA A 308 91.69 -81.22 21.27
CA ALA A 308 92.67 -81.46 20.20
C ALA A 308 93.80 -80.43 20.25
N THR A 309 94.86 -80.81 20.94
CA THR A 309 96.16 -80.16 20.95
C THR A 309 96.76 -80.11 19.53
N LYS A 310 97.15 -78.92 19.06
CA LYS A 310 98.44 -78.53 18.41
C LYS A 310 98.32 -77.58 17.20
N ARG A 311 98.87 -76.37 17.41
CA ARG A 311 99.55 -75.49 16.43
C ARG A 311 100.72 -76.24 15.74
N PRO A 312 101.25 -75.83 14.55
CA PRO A 312 101.76 -74.47 14.22
C PRO A 312 101.36 -73.94 12.82
N ALA A 313 101.13 -72.64 12.64
CA ALA A 313 102.05 -71.51 12.37
C ALA A 313 102.50 -71.38 10.89
N ALA A 314 102.12 -70.25 10.28
CA ALA A 314 102.58 -69.57 9.04
C ALA A 314 101.33 -69.02 8.29
N GLU A 315 101.28 -67.88 7.60
CA GLU A 315 102.12 -66.70 7.42
C GLU A 315 101.20 -65.65 6.78
N SER A 316 101.29 -64.41 7.27
CA SER A 316 101.23 -63.12 6.57
C SER A 316 100.74 -63.01 5.10
N ALA A 317 99.73 -62.16 4.86
CA ALA A 317 99.75 -60.99 3.95
C ALA A 317 98.34 -60.38 3.81
N HIS A 318 98.02 -59.16 4.28
CA HIS A 318 98.28 -57.80 3.75
C HIS A 318 97.42 -57.36 2.54
N GLY A 319 96.88 -56.13 2.62
CA GLY A 319 96.24 -55.36 1.54
C GLY A 319 94.76 -55.06 1.80
N GLU A 320 94.38 -53.95 2.45
CA GLU A 320 94.13 -52.63 1.81
C GLU A 320 93.12 -52.72 0.65
N GLY A 321 92.07 -51.91 0.52
CA GLY A 321 91.64 -50.71 1.20
C GLY A 321 90.53 -50.06 0.33
N SER A 322 89.63 -49.32 0.98
CA SER A 322 88.94 -48.10 0.52
C SER A 322 88.58 -47.91 -0.97
N LYS A 323 87.28 -47.66 -1.27
CA LYS A 323 86.75 -46.35 -1.72
C LYS A 323 85.29 -46.43 -2.20
N ARG A 324 84.44 -45.52 -1.66
CA ARG A 324 83.24 -44.96 -2.34
C ARG A 324 83.71 -44.08 -3.52
N PRO A 325 82.87 -43.78 -4.54
CA PRO A 325 81.94 -42.62 -4.48
C PRO A 325 80.54 -42.92 -5.08
N ARG A 326 79.45 -42.41 -4.47
CA ARG A 326 78.67 -41.20 -4.87
C ARG A 326 78.18 -41.19 -6.33
N GLN A 327 76.86 -41.23 -6.50
CA GLN A 327 76.16 -40.60 -7.61
C GLN A 327 75.00 -39.76 -7.08
N ASN A 328 74.75 -38.69 -7.84
CA ASN A 328 73.95 -37.50 -7.58
C ASN A 328 72.45 -37.74 -7.43
#